data_AF-A0A8T3MW69-F1
#
_entry.id   AF-A0A8T3MW69-F1
#
_cell.length_a   1.000
_cell.length_b   1.000
_cell.length_c   1.000
_cell.angle_alpha   90.00
_cell.angle_beta   90.00
_cell.angle_gamma   90.00
#
_symmetry.space_group_name_H-M   'P 1'
#
loop_
_entity.id
_entity.type
_entity.pdbx_description
1 polymer ?
#
loop_
_entity_poly.entity_id
_entity_poly.type
_entity_poly.pdbx_seq_one_letter_code
_entity_poly.pdbx_strand_id
1 'polypeptide(L)'
;MQPLANVTRLAENRPLAWLIGAGALSSFGDWLYLAALPIFVYQETGDAALLGLAAAARLLPFFLLSMPAGAVADRFDRRHVVIVAESLRGGLMVLMAIASLLDGGVLLLIVLATLAASAGTFAMPAQSALVPQLARDPQELGIANATASTLNNTAGILGPIVAGGLVLTTGLAVACAINGLTFAIVVVMLLTSRPATAARNDVGAGIATDVASAPAGRLEPRDRPGGSVLGIIRGAAAALTLDAAVSFASGALGVVPVLIAVDSLHAGEAFAGILNAAGGVGAVAGGLAAGAIVNRAPRAGHVLGIAAAPTSIAVLGA
;
A
#
# COMPACT_ATOMS: atom_id res chain seq x y z
N MET A 1 0.92 24.76 -17.30
CA MET A 1 -0.22 24.20 -18.06
C MET A 1 -0.27 22.67 -18.09
N GLN A 2 0.87 21.95 -17.99
CA GLN A 2 0.89 20.48 -17.95
C GLN A 2 0.12 19.79 -16.79
N PRO A 3 0.10 20.27 -15.53
CA PRO A 3 -0.58 19.55 -14.44
C PRO A 3 -2.11 19.54 -14.59
N LEU A 4 -2.70 20.63 -15.07
CA LEU A 4 -4.15 20.70 -15.33
C LEU A 4 -4.56 19.76 -16.47
N ALA A 5 -3.75 19.67 -17.53
CA ALA A 5 -3.97 18.75 -18.64
C ALA A 5 -3.90 17.27 -18.22
N ASN A 6 -3.07 16.94 -17.23
CA ASN A 6 -2.96 15.58 -16.70
C ASN A 6 -4.20 15.19 -15.87
N VAL A 7 -4.73 16.12 -15.07
CA VAL A 7 -5.95 15.88 -14.26
C VAL A 7 -7.17 15.73 -15.16
N THR A 8 -7.32 16.57 -16.19
CA THR A 8 -8.43 16.45 -17.14
C THR A 8 -8.39 15.13 -17.91
N ARG A 9 -7.19 14.69 -18.35
CA ARG A 9 -7.03 13.42 -19.06
C ARG A 9 -7.42 12.22 -18.20
N LEU A 10 -7.03 12.20 -16.92
CA LEU A 10 -7.46 11.15 -15.99
C LEU A 10 -8.98 11.17 -15.81
N ALA A 11 -9.57 12.36 -15.62
CA ALA A 11 -11.02 12.53 -15.41
C ALA A 11 -11.87 12.09 -16.62
N GLU A 12 -11.33 12.19 -17.84
CA GLU A 12 -11.96 11.69 -19.06
C GLU A 12 -12.01 10.15 -19.12
N ASN A 13 -11.14 9.46 -18.38
CA ASN A 13 -11.18 8.01 -18.23
C ASN A 13 -11.84 7.64 -16.90
N ARG A 14 -13.18 7.71 -16.90
CA ARG A 14 -14.00 7.49 -15.69
C ARG A 14 -13.64 6.21 -14.93
N PRO A 15 -13.52 5.02 -15.55
CA PRO A 15 -13.14 3.80 -14.83
C PRO A 15 -11.79 3.93 -14.12
N LEU A 16 -10.78 4.52 -14.79
CA LEU A 16 -9.45 4.71 -14.24
C LEU A 16 -9.47 5.74 -13.10
N ALA A 17 -10.07 6.92 -13.32
CA ALA A 17 -10.18 7.96 -12.30
C ALA A 17 -10.91 7.47 -11.04
N TRP A 18 -11.99 6.70 -11.21
CA TRP A 18 -12.71 6.10 -10.09
C TRP A 18 -11.90 5.04 -9.36
N LEU A 19 -11.13 4.20 -10.08
CA LEU A 19 -10.24 3.21 -9.45
C LEU A 19 -9.17 3.91 -8.61
N ILE A 20 -8.53 4.96 -9.15
CA ILE A 20 -7.53 5.75 -8.42
C ILE A 20 -8.16 6.47 -7.21
N GLY A 21 -9.35 7.06 -7.37
CA GLY A 21 -10.04 7.74 -6.29
C GLY A 21 -10.49 6.80 -5.16
N ALA A 22 -11.06 5.63 -5.51
CA ALA A 22 -11.47 4.61 -4.56
C ALA A 22 -10.25 4.00 -3.85
N GLY A 23 -9.17 3.74 -4.59
CA GLY A 23 -7.88 3.31 -4.02
C GLY A 23 -7.32 4.33 -3.04
N ALA A 24 -7.34 5.62 -3.38
CA ALA A 24 -6.90 6.69 -2.48
C ALA A 24 -7.73 6.78 -1.19
N LEU A 25 -9.06 6.61 -1.30
CA LEU A 25 -9.94 6.60 -0.14
C LEU A 25 -9.67 5.38 0.75
N SER A 26 -9.48 4.20 0.15
CA SER A 26 -9.03 2.99 0.84
C SER A 26 -7.70 3.20 1.54
N SER A 27 -6.70 3.79 0.86
CA SER A 27 -5.40 4.11 1.44
C SER A 27 -5.53 5.05 2.63
N PHE A 28 -6.39 6.08 2.55
CA PHE A 28 -6.66 6.95 3.69
C PHE A 28 -7.22 6.19 4.89
N GLY A 29 -8.20 5.31 4.68
CA GLY A 29 -8.73 4.44 5.73
C GLY A 29 -7.64 3.54 6.33
N ASP A 30 -6.76 2.97 5.50
CA ASP A 30 -5.65 2.14 5.96
C ASP A 30 -4.65 2.93 6.81
N TRP A 31 -4.25 4.13 6.38
CA TRP A 31 -3.34 5.00 7.14
C TRP A 31 -3.95 5.48 8.46
N LEU A 32 -5.24 5.83 8.45
CA LEU A 32 -6.01 6.17 9.64
C LEU A 32 -6.00 5.01 10.63
N TYR A 33 -6.37 3.82 10.18
CA TYR A 33 -6.39 2.61 11.01
C TYR A 33 -4.98 2.18 11.48
N LEU A 34 -3.97 2.33 10.63
CA LEU A 34 -2.57 1.99 10.94
C LEU A 34 -2.03 2.85 12.09
N ALA A 35 -2.43 4.11 12.18
CA ALA A 35 -2.10 4.97 13.31
C ALA A 35 -3.03 4.75 14.52
N ALA A 36 -4.32 4.49 14.30
CA ALA A 36 -5.29 4.37 15.39
C ALA A 36 -5.06 3.13 16.27
N LEU A 37 -4.78 1.98 15.67
CA LEU A 37 -4.65 0.72 16.42
C LEU A 37 -3.50 0.74 17.44
N PRO A 38 -2.26 1.14 17.10
CA PRO A 38 -1.18 1.21 18.08
C PRO A 38 -1.47 2.18 19.23
N ILE A 39 -2.03 3.37 18.93
CA ILE A 39 -2.39 4.35 19.97
C ILE A 39 -3.38 3.71 20.95
N PHE A 40 -4.44 3.08 20.43
CA PHE A 40 -5.46 2.42 21.25
C PHE A 40 -4.89 1.26 22.08
N VAL A 41 -4.05 0.41 21.49
CA VAL A 41 -3.41 -0.71 22.21
C VAL A 41 -2.54 -0.20 23.36
N TYR A 42 -1.79 0.88 23.14
CA TYR A 42 -0.98 1.48 24.20
C TYR A 42 -1.82 2.07 25.33
N GLN A 43 -2.90 2.78 25.00
CA GLN A 43 -3.82 3.33 26.01
C GLN A 43 -4.44 2.26 26.90
N GLU A 44 -4.87 1.15 26.30
CA GLU A 44 -5.55 0.08 27.02
C GLU A 44 -4.59 -0.76 27.89
N THR A 45 -3.33 -0.88 27.50
CA THR A 45 -2.39 -1.84 28.13
C THR A 45 -1.23 -1.20 28.87
N GLY A 46 -0.79 -0.02 28.44
CA GLY A 46 0.49 0.59 28.86
C GLY A 46 1.72 -0.26 28.48
N ASP A 47 1.57 -1.29 27.64
CA ASP A 47 2.62 -2.27 27.36
C ASP A 47 3.19 -2.10 25.94
N ALA A 48 4.42 -1.61 25.88
CA ALA A 48 5.17 -1.45 24.63
C ALA A 48 5.42 -2.78 23.91
N ALA A 49 5.50 -3.92 24.62
CA ALA A 49 5.69 -5.22 24.00
C ALA A 49 4.44 -5.69 23.24
N LEU A 50 3.23 -5.45 23.77
CA LEU A 50 1.98 -5.74 23.08
C LEU A 50 1.78 -4.86 21.85
N LEU A 51 2.21 -3.60 21.92
CA LEU A 51 2.23 -2.70 20.77
C LEU A 51 3.18 -3.21 19.66
N GLY A 52 4.39 -3.64 20.03
CA GLY A 52 5.33 -4.28 19.11
C GLY A 52 4.77 -5.56 18.49
N LEU A 53 4.08 -6.39 19.29
CA LEU A 53 3.40 -7.59 18.81
C LEU A 53 2.29 -7.26 17.82
N ALA A 54 1.47 -6.25 18.09
CA ALA A 54 0.41 -5.80 17.18
C ALA A 54 0.97 -5.34 15.83
N ALA A 55 2.09 -4.61 15.84
CA ALA A 55 2.79 -4.19 14.62
C ALA A 55 3.36 -5.41 13.86
N ALA A 56 4.06 -6.31 14.56
CA ALA A 56 4.65 -7.51 13.97
C ALA A 56 3.58 -8.46 13.37
N ALA A 57 2.47 -8.65 14.07
CA ALA A 57 1.37 -9.50 13.62
C ALA A 57 0.72 -8.99 12.33
N ARG A 58 0.71 -7.68 12.10
CA ARG A 58 0.25 -7.09 10.82
C ARG A 58 1.26 -7.24 9.69
N LEU A 59 2.56 -7.27 9.97
CA LEU A 59 3.61 -7.45 8.96
C LEU A 59 3.76 -8.91 8.55
N LEU A 60 3.53 -9.85 9.47
CA LEU A 60 3.73 -11.28 9.26
C LEU A 60 2.99 -11.82 8.01
N PRO A 61 1.71 -11.49 7.75
CA PRO A 61 1.02 -11.94 6.56
C PRO A 61 1.66 -11.47 5.25
N PHE A 62 2.20 -10.25 5.20
CA PHE A 62 2.87 -9.76 3.98
C PHE A 62 4.08 -10.64 3.64
N PHE A 63 4.88 -11.04 4.63
CA PHE A 63 6.01 -11.94 4.40
C PHE A 63 5.57 -13.34 3.99
N LEU A 64 4.61 -13.93 4.71
CA LEU A 64 4.20 -15.32 4.50
C LEU A 64 3.32 -15.52 3.25
N LEU A 65 2.49 -14.53 2.92
CA LEU A 65 1.46 -14.63 1.89
C LEU A 65 1.81 -13.88 0.61
N SER A 66 2.94 -13.17 0.53
CA SER A 66 3.37 -12.45 -0.69
C SER A 66 3.42 -13.34 -1.93
N MET A 67 4.09 -14.50 -1.84
CA MET A 67 4.22 -15.43 -2.96
C MET A 67 2.88 -16.10 -3.35
N PRO A 68 2.09 -16.64 -2.40
CA PRO A 68 0.72 -17.09 -2.68
C PRO A 68 -0.18 -16.01 -3.29
N ALA A 69 -0.10 -14.78 -2.79
CA ALA A 69 -0.93 -13.67 -3.24
C ALA A 69 -0.65 -13.30 -4.70
N GLY A 70 0.62 -13.28 -5.10
CA GLY A 70 1.01 -13.11 -6.50
C GLY A 70 0.44 -14.21 -7.39
N ALA A 71 0.59 -15.48 -6.99
CA ALA A 71 0.06 -16.61 -7.74
C ALA A 71 -1.48 -16.57 -7.88
N VAL A 72 -2.19 -16.10 -6.85
CA VAL A 72 -3.64 -15.90 -6.90
C VAL A 72 -4.00 -14.77 -7.86
N ALA A 73 -3.30 -13.64 -7.80
CA ALA A 73 -3.54 -12.49 -8.69
C ALA A 73 -3.26 -12.79 -10.17
N ASP A 74 -2.40 -13.78 -10.45
CA ASP A 74 -2.09 -14.24 -11.81
C ASP A 74 -3.08 -15.30 -12.34
N ARG A 75 -3.62 -16.15 -11.46
CA ARG A 75 -4.50 -17.28 -11.85
C ARG A 75 -5.97 -16.93 -11.88
N PHE A 76 -6.41 -16.00 -11.05
CA PHE A 76 -7.82 -15.64 -10.91
C PHE A 76 -8.08 -14.27 -11.54
N ASP A 77 -9.35 -14.01 -11.86
CA ASP A 77 -9.76 -12.68 -12.29
C ASP A 77 -9.47 -11.67 -11.17
N ARG A 78 -8.57 -10.74 -11.46
CA ARG A 78 -8.09 -9.71 -10.54
C ARG A 78 -9.24 -8.92 -9.93
N ARG A 79 -10.30 -8.64 -10.68
CA ARG A 79 -11.48 -7.94 -10.16
C ARG A 79 -12.16 -8.75 -9.06
N HIS A 80 -12.33 -10.05 -9.26
CA HIS A 80 -12.93 -10.93 -8.26
C HIS A 80 -12.03 -11.06 -7.03
N VAL A 81 -10.71 -11.17 -7.21
CA VAL A 81 -9.75 -11.20 -6.09
C VAL A 81 -9.87 -9.93 -5.24
N VAL A 82 -9.89 -8.74 -5.87
CA VAL A 82 -10.05 -7.47 -5.15
C VAL A 82 -11.40 -7.41 -4.44
N ILE A 83 -12.52 -7.76 -5.11
CA ILE A 83 -13.85 -7.74 -4.47
C ILE A 83 -13.89 -8.61 -3.22
N VAL A 84 -13.37 -9.84 -3.29
CA VAL A 84 -13.36 -10.77 -2.16
C VAL A 84 -12.47 -10.26 -1.03
N ALA A 85 -11.26 -9.81 -1.36
CA ALA A 85 -10.31 -9.31 -0.37
C ALA A 85 -10.84 -8.05 0.33
N GLU A 86 -11.34 -7.08 -0.41
CA GLU A 86 -11.90 -5.83 0.13
C GLU A 86 -13.17 -6.09 0.94
N SER A 87 -14.02 -7.04 0.52
CA SER A 87 -15.20 -7.45 1.31
C SER A 87 -14.80 -8.08 2.64
N LEU A 88 -13.77 -8.94 2.64
CA LEU A 88 -13.25 -9.57 3.85
C LEU A 88 -12.61 -8.52 4.78
N ARG A 89 -11.80 -7.61 4.24
CA ARG A 89 -11.21 -6.49 5.00
C ARG A 89 -12.30 -5.61 5.60
N GLY A 90 -13.31 -5.24 4.81
CA GLY A 90 -14.47 -4.46 5.28
C GLY A 90 -15.19 -5.13 6.43
N GLY A 91 -15.52 -6.42 6.28
CA GLY A 91 -16.17 -7.21 7.34
C GLY A 91 -15.33 -7.29 8.62
N LEU A 92 -14.01 -7.50 8.48
CA LEU A 92 -13.09 -7.55 9.62
C LEU A 92 -12.95 -6.19 10.31
N MET A 93 -12.96 -5.08 9.56
CA MET A 93 -12.97 -3.73 10.14
C MET A 93 -14.26 -3.45 10.91
N VAL A 94 -15.41 -3.87 10.39
CA VAL A 94 -16.69 -3.75 11.11
C VAL A 94 -16.68 -4.60 12.38
N LEU A 95 -16.18 -5.85 12.30
CA LEU A 95 -16.07 -6.72 13.47
C LEU A 95 -15.11 -6.13 14.52
N MET A 96 -14.02 -5.51 14.08
CA MET A 96 -13.07 -4.84 14.97
C MET A 96 -13.67 -3.59 15.61
N ALA A 97 -14.48 -2.82 14.86
CA ALA A 97 -15.22 -1.69 15.43
C ALA A 97 -16.20 -2.16 16.53
N ILE A 98 -16.95 -3.24 16.27
CA ILE A 98 -17.86 -3.83 17.26
C ILE A 98 -17.07 -4.37 18.46
N ALA A 99 -15.98 -5.10 18.24
CA ALA A 99 -15.14 -5.63 19.31
C ALA A 99 -14.56 -4.52 20.19
N SER A 100 -14.16 -3.39 19.60
CA SER A 100 -13.70 -2.21 20.34
C SER A 100 -14.80 -1.56 21.18
N LEU A 101 -16.07 -1.58 20.73
CA LEU A 101 -17.19 -1.03 21.51
C LEU A 101 -17.67 -1.95 22.64
N LEU A 102 -17.35 -3.24 22.55
CA LEU A 102 -17.75 -4.26 23.52
C LEU A 102 -16.58 -4.68 24.44
N ASP A 103 -15.49 -3.92 24.45
CA ASP A 103 -14.28 -4.22 25.23
C ASP A 103 -13.76 -5.65 25.01
N GLY A 104 -13.79 -6.12 23.76
CA GLY A 104 -13.47 -7.50 23.36
C GLY A 104 -12.01 -7.94 23.59
N GLY A 105 -11.18 -7.06 24.15
CA GLY A 105 -9.79 -7.32 24.53
C GLY A 105 -8.79 -7.11 23.39
N VAL A 106 -7.60 -6.65 23.76
CA VAL A 106 -6.53 -6.28 22.82
C VAL A 106 -6.07 -7.45 21.95
N LEU A 107 -6.02 -8.68 22.49
CA LEU A 107 -5.64 -9.86 21.72
C LEU A 107 -6.60 -10.14 20.55
N LEU A 108 -7.91 -9.96 20.77
CA LEU A 108 -8.91 -10.12 19.71
C LEU A 108 -8.70 -9.08 18.61
N LEU A 109 -8.44 -7.82 18.98
CA LEU A 109 -8.15 -6.75 18.01
C LEU A 109 -6.89 -7.06 17.18
N ILE A 110 -5.84 -7.61 17.80
CA ILE A 110 -4.61 -8.02 17.09
C ILE A 110 -4.90 -9.17 16.11
N VAL A 111 -5.72 -10.15 16.50
CA VAL A 111 -6.12 -11.25 15.61
C VAL A 111 -6.91 -10.71 14.41
N LEU A 112 -7.91 -9.84 14.64
CA LEU A 112 -8.70 -9.23 13.58
C LEU A 112 -7.82 -8.37 12.65
N ALA A 113 -6.89 -7.62 13.21
CA ALA A 113 -5.90 -6.83 12.47
C ALA A 113 -5.04 -7.72 11.55
N THR A 114 -4.61 -8.87 12.05
CA THR A 114 -3.79 -9.84 11.32
C THR A 114 -4.56 -10.48 10.18
N LEU A 115 -5.82 -10.85 10.41
CA LEU A 115 -6.70 -11.38 9.38
C LEU A 115 -6.97 -10.34 8.29
N ALA A 116 -7.17 -9.08 8.68
CA ALA A 116 -7.40 -7.98 7.73
C ALA A 116 -6.14 -7.71 6.89
N ALA A 117 -4.95 -7.72 7.50
CA ALA A 117 -3.68 -7.60 6.80
C ALA A 117 -3.45 -8.77 5.81
N SER A 118 -3.82 -9.99 6.22
CA SER A 118 -3.77 -11.18 5.37
C SER A 118 -4.63 -11.01 4.11
N ALA A 119 -5.87 -10.56 4.26
CA ALA A 119 -6.75 -10.26 3.13
C ALA A 119 -6.18 -9.14 2.24
N GLY A 120 -5.63 -8.08 2.85
CA GLY A 120 -4.96 -6.98 2.15
C GLY A 120 -3.76 -7.41 1.29
N THR A 121 -3.04 -8.45 1.71
CA THR A 121 -1.89 -8.98 0.94
C THR A 121 -2.33 -9.50 -0.45
N PHE A 122 -3.56 -10.01 -0.58
CA PHE A 122 -4.11 -10.44 -1.88
C PHE A 122 -4.68 -9.29 -2.71
N ALA A 123 -5.22 -8.25 -2.07
CA ALA A 123 -5.82 -7.10 -2.75
C ALA A 123 -4.77 -6.29 -3.52
N MET A 124 -3.61 -6.05 -2.90
CA MET A 124 -2.58 -5.15 -3.44
C MET A 124 -2.08 -5.54 -4.85
N PRO A 125 -1.58 -6.76 -5.11
CA PRO A 125 -1.11 -7.13 -6.45
C PRO A 125 -2.23 -7.13 -7.49
N ALA A 126 -3.44 -7.54 -7.09
CA ALA A 126 -4.59 -7.55 -7.98
C ALA A 126 -5.04 -6.12 -8.37
N GLN A 127 -5.04 -5.17 -7.42
CA GLN A 127 -5.33 -3.75 -7.70
C GLN A 127 -4.26 -3.12 -8.60
N SER A 128 -2.98 -3.33 -8.32
CA SER A 128 -1.88 -2.81 -9.15
C SER A 128 -1.95 -3.33 -10.59
N ALA A 129 -2.46 -4.55 -10.79
CA ALA A 129 -2.65 -5.13 -12.11
C ALA A 129 -3.90 -4.63 -12.85
N LEU A 130 -4.87 -4.01 -12.17
CA LEU A 130 -6.06 -3.40 -12.80
C LEU A 130 -5.73 -2.05 -13.44
N VAL A 131 -4.87 -1.23 -12.82
CA VAL A 131 -4.50 0.09 -13.35
C VAL A 131 -4.01 0.06 -14.81
N PRO A 132 -3.05 -0.81 -15.21
CA PRO A 132 -2.60 -0.87 -16.60
C PRO A 132 -3.63 -1.43 -17.58
N GLN A 133 -4.65 -2.15 -17.11
CA GLN A 133 -5.75 -2.63 -17.98
C GLN A 133 -6.76 -1.53 -18.31
N LEU A 134 -6.86 -0.51 -17.46
CA LEU A 134 -7.80 0.61 -17.62
C LEU A 134 -7.15 1.82 -18.30
N ALA A 135 -5.82 1.92 -18.28
CA ALA A 135 -5.07 2.96 -18.97
C ALA A 135 -5.10 2.73 -20.50
N ARG A 136 -5.32 3.80 -21.26
CA ARG A 136 -5.38 3.79 -22.72
C ARG A 136 -3.99 3.74 -23.35
N ASP A 137 -3.01 4.34 -22.68
CA ASP A 137 -1.63 4.46 -23.17
C ASP A 137 -0.60 4.59 -22.02
N PRO A 138 0.71 4.41 -22.30
CA PRO A 138 1.76 4.48 -21.27
C PRO A 138 1.86 5.84 -20.56
N GLN A 139 1.46 6.94 -21.21
CA GLN A 139 1.50 8.26 -20.60
C GLN A 139 0.38 8.42 -19.57
N GLU A 140 -0.83 7.96 -19.89
CA GLU A 140 -1.95 7.92 -18.95
C GLU A 140 -1.67 6.99 -17.76
N LEU A 141 -1.02 5.85 -17.98
CA LEU A 141 -0.56 4.97 -16.90
C LEU A 141 0.44 5.67 -15.97
N GLY A 142 1.41 6.40 -16.53
CA GLY A 142 2.36 7.19 -15.75
C GLY A 142 1.68 8.28 -14.91
N ILE A 143 0.67 8.97 -15.49
CA ILE A 143 -0.14 9.96 -14.77
C ILE A 143 -0.92 9.28 -13.63
N ALA A 144 -1.60 8.16 -13.90
CA ALA A 144 -2.37 7.43 -12.91
C ALA A 144 -1.51 6.96 -11.72
N ASN A 145 -0.32 6.41 -12.00
CA ASN A 145 0.62 5.99 -10.95
C ASN A 145 1.11 7.19 -10.13
N ALA A 146 1.50 8.30 -10.78
CA ALA A 146 1.93 9.50 -10.08
C ALA A 146 0.81 10.08 -9.19
N THR A 147 -0.43 10.11 -9.68
CA THR A 147 -1.60 10.54 -8.91
C THR A 147 -1.87 9.60 -7.74
N ALA A 148 -1.83 8.28 -7.95
CA ALA A 148 -2.02 7.30 -6.89
C ALA A 148 -0.96 7.44 -5.78
N SER A 149 0.32 7.57 -6.14
CA SER A 149 1.40 7.80 -5.18
C SER A 149 1.22 9.10 -4.42
N THR A 150 0.85 10.18 -5.10
CA THR A 150 0.59 11.48 -4.46
C THR A 150 -0.52 11.38 -3.43
N LEU A 151 -1.66 10.77 -3.82
CA LEU A 151 -2.81 10.57 -2.95
C LEU A 151 -2.47 9.66 -1.76
N ASN A 152 -1.71 8.59 -1.98
CA ASN A 152 -1.26 7.71 -0.90
C ASN A 152 -0.34 8.43 0.09
N ASN A 153 0.58 9.28 -0.39
CA ASN A 153 1.44 10.07 0.50
C ASN A 153 0.64 11.11 1.28
N THR A 154 -0.35 11.75 0.65
CA THR A 154 -1.28 12.66 1.34
C THR A 154 -2.08 11.91 2.40
N ALA A 155 -2.56 10.70 2.09
CA ALA A 155 -3.23 9.82 3.04
C ALA A 155 -2.32 9.45 4.22
N GLY A 156 -1.04 9.17 3.99
CA GLY A 156 -0.05 8.91 5.03
C GLY A 156 0.25 10.08 5.95
N ILE A 157 0.00 11.32 5.50
CA ILE A 157 0.07 12.52 6.36
C ILE A 157 -1.23 12.68 7.14
N LEU A 158 -2.36 12.71 6.43
CA LEU A 158 -3.64 13.07 7.02
C LEU A 158 -4.21 11.98 7.93
N GLY A 159 -4.00 10.70 7.57
CA GLY A 159 -4.49 9.55 8.32
C GLY A 159 -4.06 9.58 9.78
N PRO A 160 -2.75 9.66 10.10
CA PRO A 160 -2.28 9.72 11.49
C PRO A 160 -2.71 10.96 12.27
N ILE A 161 -2.81 12.12 11.63
CA ILE A 161 -3.34 13.35 12.28
C ILE A 161 -4.77 13.12 12.74
N VAL A 162 -5.61 12.60 11.82
CA VAL A 162 -7.01 12.32 12.11
C VAL A 162 -7.11 11.20 13.16
N ALA A 163 -6.27 10.16 13.07
CA ALA A 163 -6.25 9.04 14.01
C ALA A 163 -6.02 9.49 15.45
N GLY A 164 -5.02 10.33 15.71
CA GLY A 164 -4.72 10.82 17.05
C GLY A 164 -5.90 11.55 17.69
N GLY A 165 -6.60 12.41 16.91
CA GLY A 165 -7.82 13.08 17.39
C GLY A 165 -9.01 12.13 17.57
N LEU A 166 -9.17 11.16 16.67
CA LEU A 166 -10.29 10.21 16.70
C LEU A 166 -10.19 9.26 17.90
N VAL A 167 -9.01 8.72 18.16
CA VAL A 167 -8.79 7.76 19.25
C VAL A 167 -9.04 8.44 20.61
N LEU A 168 -8.56 9.66 20.80
CA LEU A 168 -8.79 10.44 22.02
C LEU A 168 -10.27 10.74 22.31
N THR A 169 -11.11 10.86 21.28
CA THR A 169 -12.50 11.31 21.42
C THR A 169 -13.54 10.20 21.28
N THR A 170 -13.25 9.19 20.45
CA THR A 170 -14.20 8.16 20.05
C THR A 170 -13.63 6.73 20.10
N GLY A 171 -12.36 6.59 20.52
CA GLY A 171 -11.66 5.31 20.53
C GLY A 171 -11.35 4.75 19.14
N LEU A 172 -11.08 3.44 19.07
CA LEU A 172 -10.71 2.75 17.84
C LEU A 172 -11.91 2.46 16.91
N ALA A 173 -13.12 2.41 17.46
CA ALA A 173 -14.32 1.97 16.75
C ALA A 173 -14.64 2.82 15.51
N VAL A 174 -14.60 4.15 15.63
CA VAL A 174 -14.92 5.04 14.51
C VAL A 174 -13.84 4.97 13.41
N ALA A 175 -12.57 4.84 13.78
CA ALA A 175 -11.48 4.69 12.81
C ALA A 175 -11.65 3.40 12.00
N CYS A 176 -12.02 2.30 12.67
CA CYS A 176 -12.30 1.02 12.01
C CYS A 176 -13.56 1.11 11.14
N ALA A 177 -14.63 1.76 11.60
CA ALA A 177 -15.86 1.93 10.82
C ALA A 177 -15.63 2.75 9.55
N ILE A 178 -14.86 3.85 9.65
CA ILE A 178 -14.45 4.65 8.49
C ILE A 178 -13.69 3.78 7.50
N ASN A 179 -12.69 3.01 7.97
CA ASN A 179 -11.92 2.13 7.10
C ASN A 179 -12.77 1.01 6.47
N GLY A 180 -13.70 0.43 7.22
CA GLY A 180 -14.64 -0.55 6.67
C GLY A 180 -15.52 0.04 5.56
N LEU A 181 -15.93 1.30 5.71
CA LEU A 181 -16.71 2.02 4.70
C LEU A 181 -15.89 2.31 3.43
N THR A 182 -14.61 2.64 3.55
CA THR A 182 -13.76 2.88 2.38
C THR A 182 -13.61 1.61 1.54
N PHE A 183 -13.44 0.44 2.16
CA PHE A 183 -13.41 -0.85 1.46
C PHE A 183 -14.75 -1.18 0.81
N ALA A 184 -15.88 -0.90 1.49
CA ALA A 184 -17.20 -1.09 0.90
C ALA A 184 -17.41 -0.24 -0.36
N ILE A 185 -16.89 1.00 -0.38
CA ILE A 185 -16.92 1.87 -1.56
C ILE A 185 -16.14 1.25 -2.73
N VAL A 186 -14.96 0.67 -2.48
CA VAL A 186 -14.17 -0.05 -3.49
C VAL A 186 -14.98 -1.23 -4.05
N VAL A 187 -15.61 -2.03 -3.19
CA VAL A 187 -16.43 -3.18 -3.61
C VAL A 187 -17.63 -2.73 -4.46
N VAL A 188 -18.39 -1.73 -4.01
CA VAL A 188 -19.55 -1.21 -4.76
C VAL A 188 -19.12 -0.66 -6.11
N MET A 189 -18.01 0.06 -6.16
CA MET A 189 -17.43 0.58 -7.40
C MET A 189 -17.06 -0.55 -8.35
N LEU A 190 -16.37 -1.58 -7.85
CA LEU A 190 -16.00 -2.74 -8.65
C LEU A 190 -17.20 -3.61 -9.02
N LEU A 191 -18.33 -3.58 -8.32
CA LEU A 191 -19.54 -4.31 -8.73
C LEU A 191 -20.34 -3.54 -9.80
N THR A 192 -20.41 -2.22 -9.68
CA THR A 192 -21.18 -1.36 -10.59
C THR A 192 -20.44 -0.99 -11.88
N SER A 193 -19.11 -1.03 -11.86
CA SER A 193 -18.30 -0.80 -13.06
C SER A 193 -18.52 -1.92 -14.07
N ARG A 194 -18.90 -1.59 -15.31
CA ARG A 194 -19.00 -2.60 -16.37
C ARG A 194 -17.62 -3.23 -16.57
N PRO A 195 -17.50 -4.58 -16.60
CA PRO A 195 -16.24 -5.19 -16.96
C PRO A 195 -15.84 -4.63 -18.32
N ALA A 196 -14.71 -3.93 -18.39
CA ALA A 196 -14.00 -3.80 -19.63
C ALA A 196 -13.78 -5.25 -20.05
N THR A 197 -14.51 -5.67 -21.08
CA THR A 197 -14.58 -7.03 -21.60
C THR A 197 -13.26 -7.71 -21.37
N ALA A 198 -13.28 -8.87 -20.70
CA ALA A 198 -12.16 -9.77 -20.49
C ALA A 198 -11.26 -9.75 -21.75
N ALA A 199 -10.28 -8.84 -21.77
CA ALA A 199 -9.19 -8.83 -22.70
C ALA A 199 -8.30 -9.90 -22.12
N ARG A 200 -8.70 -11.10 -22.55
CA ARG A 200 -8.28 -12.45 -22.25
C ARG A 200 -6.94 -12.57 -21.55
N ASN A 201 -6.85 -13.65 -20.80
CA ASN A 201 -5.67 -14.34 -20.26
C ASN A 201 -4.52 -14.59 -21.28
N ASP A 202 -4.45 -13.87 -22.40
CA ASP A 202 -3.56 -14.05 -23.53
C ASP A 202 -2.18 -13.38 -23.33
N VAL A 203 -2.03 -12.46 -22.36
CA VAL A 203 -0.69 -11.96 -22.02
C VAL A 203 0.11 -12.99 -21.22
N GLY A 204 -0.57 -13.78 -20.37
CA GLY A 204 0.03 -14.90 -19.64
C GLY A 204 0.16 -16.16 -20.48
N ALA A 205 -0.84 -16.47 -21.30
CA ALA A 205 -0.78 -17.60 -22.23
C ALA A 205 0.21 -17.34 -23.37
N GLY A 206 0.29 -16.10 -23.90
CA GLY A 206 1.22 -15.73 -24.98
C GLY A 206 2.69 -15.95 -24.62
N ILE A 207 3.11 -15.72 -23.38
CA ILE A 207 4.50 -15.98 -22.96
C ILE A 207 4.77 -17.49 -22.82
N ALA A 208 3.77 -18.28 -22.41
CA ALA A 208 3.91 -19.72 -22.23
C ALA A 208 3.76 -20.53 -23.53
N THR A 209 2.94 -20.07 -24.48
CA THR A 209 2.71 -20.74 -25.77
C THR A 209 3.66 -20.29 -26.87
N ASP A 210 4.17 -19.05 -26.84
CA ASP A 210 5.15 -18.55 -27.84
C ASP A 210 6.54 -19.22 -27.68
N VAL A 211 6.80 -19.89 -26.55
CA VAL A 211 7.97 -20.75 -26.35
C VAL A 211 7.76 -22.19 -26.85
N ALA A 212 6.51 -22.65 -26.93
CA ALA A 212 6.17 -24.04 -27.26
C ALA A 212 5.77 -24.26 -28.74
N SER A 213 5.42 -23.21 -29.49
CA SER A 213 4.92 -23.33 -30.87
C SER A 213 5.57 -22.37 -31.88
N ALA A 214 6.87 -22.13 -31.78
CA ALA A 214 7.64 -21.48 -32.84
C ALA A 214 8.11 -22.55 -33.87
N PRO A 215 7.65 -22.52 -35.14
CA PRO A 215 8.20 -23.38 -36.18
C PRO A 215 9.66 -23.01 -36.44
N ALA A 216 10.49 -24.02 -36.72
CA ALA A 216 11.90 -23.87 -37.08
C ALA A 216 12.05 -23.10 -38.41
N GLY A 217 11.85 -21.79 -38.38
CA GLY A 217 11.97 -20.87 -39.50
C GLY A 217 12.74 -19.64 -39.04
N ARG A 218 13.87 -19.37 -39.71
CA ARG A 218 14.78 -18.25 -39.49
C ARG A 218 14.02 -16.94 -39.23
N LEU A 219 13.94 -16.53 -37.96
CA LEU A 219 13.63 -15.16 -37.58
C LEU A 219 14.96 -14.45 -37.40
N GLU A 220 15.16 -13.40 -38.20
CA GLU A 220 16.28 -12.47 -38.05
C GLU A 220 16.32 -11.94 -36.61
N PRO A 221 17.51 -11.89 -35.98
CA PRO A 221 17.65 -11.47 -34.59
C PRO A 221 17.32 -9.98 -34.48
N ARG A 222 16.08 -9.68 -34.05
CA ARG A 222 15.73 -8.37 -33.53
C ARG A 222 16.41 -8.21 -32.18
N ASP A 223 17.28 -7.22 -32.06
CA ASP A 223 18.02 -6.86 -30.85
C ASP A 223 17.10 -6.76 -29.62
N ARG A 224 16.97 -7.86 -28.88
CA ARG A 224 16.39 -7.87 -27.54
C ARG A 224 17.48 -7.34 -26.60
N PRO A 225 17.23 -6.32 -25.77
CA PRO A 225 18.20 -5.92 -24.75
C PRO A 225 18.46 -7.12 -23.83
N GLY A 226 19.64 -7.72 -23.98
CA GLY A 226 20.08 -8.94 -23.31
C GLY A 226 20.34 -8.71 -21.83
N GLY A 227 19.30 -8.56 -21.03
CA GLY A 227 19.38 -8.79 -19.59
C GLY A 227 19.41 -10.30 -19.35
N SER A 228 20.50 -10.83 -18.79
CA SER A 228 20.51 -12.22 -18.33
C SER A 228 19.31 -12.43 -17.37
N VAL A 229 18.67 -13.60 -17.40
CA VAL A 229 17.61 -13.96 -16.44
C VAL A 229 18.07 -13.70 -15.00
N LEU A 230 19.36 -13.92 -14.74
CA LEU A 230 20.03 -13.60 -13.49
C LEU A 230 20.06 -12.09 -13.18
N GLY A 231 20.19 -11.22 -14.18
CA GLY A 231 20.07 -9.77 -14.05
C GLY A 231 18.66 -9.29 -13.73
N ILE A 232 17.63 -9.92 -14.30
CA ILE A 232 16.23 -9.65 -13.96
C ILE A 232 15.92 -10.09 -12.52
N ILE A 233 16.35 -11.30 -12.14
CA ILE A 233 16.21 -11.83 -10.77
C ILE A 233 16.95 -10.96 -9.77
N ARG A 234 18.18 -10.53 -10.08
CA ARG A 234 18.97 -9.62 -9.21
C ARG A 234 18.34 -8.24 -9.11
N GLY A 235 17.79 -7.70 -10.20
CA GLY A 235 17.08 -6.42 -10.19
C GLY A 235 15.79 -6.47 -9.36
N ALA A 236 15.00 -7.53 -9.52
CA ALA A 236 13.80 -7.76 -8.72
C ALA A 236 14.15 -8.00 -7.24
N ALA A 237 15.17 -8.79 -6.95
CA ALA A 237 15.65 -9.01 -5.59
C ALA A 237 16.15 -7.71 -4.96
N ALA A 238 16.91 -6.89 -5.68
CA ALA A 238 17.37 -5.59 -5.20
C ALA A 238 16.19 -4.65 -4.90
N ALA A 239 15.19 -4.59 -5.80
CA ALA A 239 13.97 -3.81 -5.58
C ALA A 239 13.15 -4.31 -4.38
N LEU A 240 13.01 -5.62 -4.21
CA LEU A 240 12.33 -6.25 -3.06
C LEU A 240 13.10 -6.02 -1.76
N THR A 241 14.43 -6.09 -1.76
CA THR A 241 15.23 -5.81 -0.57
C THR A 241 15.17 -4.34 -0.18
N LEU A 242 15.09 -3.45 -1.18
CA LEU A 242 14.96 -2.02 -0.96
C LEU A 242 13.57 -1.69 -0.40
N ASP A 243 12.52 -2.26 -1.00
CA ASP A 243 11.15 -2.11 -0.52
C ASP A 243 10.95 -2.71 0.87
N ALA A 244 11.52 -3.88 1.16
CA ALA A 244 11.51 -4.48 2.48
C ALA A 244 12.27 -3.63 3.51
N ALA A 245 13.40 -3.03 3.15
CA ALA A 245 14.14 -2.13 4.02
C ALA A 245 13.35 -0.84 4.32
N VAL A 246 12.71 -0.25 3.30
CA VAL A 246 11.85 0.93 3.45
C VAL A 246 10.59 0.60 4.26
N SER A 247 9.98 -0.56 4.04
CA SER A 247 8.79 -1.02 4.76
C SER A 247 9.11 -1.35 6.22
N PHE A 248 10.27 -1.95 6.47
CA PHE A 248 10.76 -2.22 7.82
C PHE A 248 11.06 -0.92 8.58
N ALA A 249 11.74 0.03 7.93
CA ALA A 249 11.97 1.37 8.47
C ALA A 249 10.66 2.10 8.77
N SER A 250 9.69 1.98 7.86
CA SER A 250 8.35 2.57 8.01
C SER A 250 7.55 1.93 9.15
N GLY A 251 7.69 0.61 9.38
CA GLY A 251 7.12 -0.10 10.52
C GLY A 251 7.71 0.36 11.85
N ALA A 252 9.03 0.53 11.92
CA ALA A 252 9.71 1.10 13.10
C ALA A 252 9.24 2.55 13.37
N LEU A 253 9.06 3.35 12.31
CA LEU A 253 8.52 4.71 12.39
C LEU A 253 7.04 4.78 12.79
N GLY A 254 6.27 3.68 12.80
CA GLY A 254 4.90 3.68 13.32
C GLY A 254 4.82 3.54 14.85
N VAL A 255 5.82 2.88 15.45
CA VAL A 255 5.88 2.55 16.89
C VAL A 255 6.67 3.60 17.67
N VAL A 256 7.80 4.03 17.13
CA VAL A 256 8.75 4.92 17.81
C VAL A 256 8.14 6.30 18.13
N PRO A 257 7.40 6.98 17.24
CA PRO A 257 6.74 8.25 17.54
C PRO A 257 5.76 8.19 18.71
N VAL A 258 5.04 7.08 18.88
CA VAL A 258 4.09 6.91 19.99
C VAL A 258 4.85 6.83 21.31
N LEU A 259 5.90 5.99 21.36
CA LEU A 259 6.76 5.86 22.54
C LEU A 259 7.49 7.18 22.87
N ILE A 260 8.02 7.88 21.87
CA ILE A 260 8.69 9.17 22.08
C ILE A 260 7.70 10.24 22.58
N ALA A 261 6.52 10.32 21.97
CA ALA A 261 5.52 11.31 22.34
C ALA A 261 5.00 11.11 23.76
N VAL A 262 4.74 9.87 24.16
CA VAL A 262 4.11 9.55 25.44
C VAL A 262 5.14 9.39 26.56
N ASP A 263 6.20 8.59 26.37
CA ASP A 263 7.16 8.28 27.44
C ASP A 263 8.34 9.26 27.53
N SER A 264 8.86 9.72 26.39
CA SER A 264 10.06 10.58 26.40
C SER A 264 9.70 12.06 26.55
N LEU A 265 8.69 12.53 25.81
CA LEU A 265 8.33 13.94 25.74
C LEU A 265 7.16 14.33 26.65
N HIS A 266 6.44 13.35 27.23
CA HIS A 266 5.22 13.59 28.02
C HIS A 266 4.21 14.51 27.32
N ALA A 267 4.23 14.54 25.98
CA ALA A 267 3.52 15.52 25.15
C ALA A 267 2.10 15.07 24.76
N GLY A 268 1.69 13.89 25.21
CA GLY A 268 0.36 13.31 24.95
C GLY A 268 0.21 12.72 23.55
N GLU A 269 -0.85 11.94 23.37
CA GLU A 269 -1.05 11.11 22.17
C GLU A 269 -1.33 11.90 20.88
N ALA A 270 -1.89 13.11 21.01
CA ALA A 270 -2.05 14.02 19.88
C ALA A 270 -0.69 14.38 19.23
N PHE A 271 0.38 14.42 20.02
CA PHE A 271 1.72 14.68 19.54
C PHE A 271 2.31 13.49 18.76
N ALA A 272 1.92 12.25 19.10
CA ALA A 272 2.29 11.06 18.31
C ALA A 272 1.71 11.12 16.89
N GLY A 273 0.47 11.61 16.75
CA GLY A 273 -0.15 11.88 15.45
C GLY A 273 0.62 12.93 14.64
N ILE A 274 1.08 14.01 15.29
CA ILE A 274 1.89 15.07 14.67
C ILE A 274 3.26 14.54 14.23
N LEU A 275 3.94 13.73 15.05
CA LEU A 275 5.21 13.10 14.69
C LEU A 275 5.07 12.17 13.48
N ASN A 276 4.01 11.36 13.43
CA ASN A 276 3.72 10.53 12.26
C ASN A 276 3.43 11.38 11.00
N ALA A 277 2.71 12.49 11.16
CA ALA A 277 2.45 13.42 10.06
C ALA A 277 3.73 14.06 9.51
N ALA A 278 4.69 14.39 10.38
CA ALA A 278 5.99 14.91 9.97
C ALA A 278 6.76 13.90 9.09
N GLY A 279 6.65 12.60 9.40
CA GLY A 279 7.16 11.53 8.54
C GLY A 279 6.53 11.54 7.15
N GLY A 280 5.21 11.71 7.07
CA GLY A 280 4.51 11.85 5.79
C GLY A 280 4.92 13.10 4.99
N VAL A 281 5.14 14.24 5.65
CA VAL A 281 5.65 15.46 5.00
C VAL A 281 7.04 15.22 4.44
N GLY A 282 7.90 14.53 5.20
CA GLY A 282 9.21 14.07 4.73
C GLY A 282 9.11 13.17 3.50
N ALA A 283 8.14 12.25 3.45
CA ALA A 283 7.91 11.39 2.29
C ALA A 283 7.45 12.18 1.06
N VAL A 284 6.58 13.17 1.21
CA VAL A 284 6.16 14.06 0.10
C VAL A 284 7.33 14.89 -0.41
N ALA A 285 8.07 15.53 0.48
CA ALA A 285 9.25 16.32 0.11
C ALA A 285 10.32 15.45 -0.57
N GLY A 286 10.56 14.26 -0.03
CA GLY A 286 11.47 13.26 -0.59
C GLY A 286 11.01 12.77 -1.96
N GLY A 287 9.72 12.49 -2.14
CA GLY A 287 9.17 12.07 -3.43
C GLY A 287 9.28 13.15 -4.51
N LEU A 288 9.03 14.42 -4.15
CA LEU A 288 9.22 15.56 -5.06
C LEU A 288 10.69 15.76 -5.43
N ALA A 289 11.59 15.68 -4.44
CA ALA A 289 13.03 15.79 -4.65
C ALA A 289 13.57 14.63 -5.51
N ALA A 290 13.16 13.39 -5.21
CA ALA A 290 13.52 12.20 -5.98
C ALA A 290 13.01 12.30 -7.42
N GLY A 291 11.75 12.73 -7.63
CA GLY A 291 11.20 12.97 -8.97
C GLY A 291 11.98 14.02 -9.75
N ALA A 292 12.41 15.10 -9.09
CA ALA A 292 13.23 16.14 -9.71
C ALA A 292 14.65 15.63 -10.06
N ILE A 293 15.24 14.76 -9.23
CA ILE A 293 16.59 14.20 -9.46
C ILE A 293 16.56 13.12 -10.53
N VAL A 294 15.60 12.19 -10.50
CA VAL A 294 15.46 11.11 -11.47
C VAL A 294 15.17 11.65 -12.87
N ASN A 295 14.35 12.71 -12.99
CA ASN A 295 14.11 13.39 -14.27
C ASN A 295 15.36 14.07 -14.84
N ARG A 296 16.34 14.41 -14.01
CA ARG A 296 17.62 15.01 -14.44
C ARG A 296 18.72 13.97 -14.67
N ALA A 297 18.69 12.86 -13.92
CA ALA A 297 19.70 11.80 -13.97
C ALA A 297 19.06 10.43 -13.63
N PRO A 298 18.57 9.66 -14.62
CA PRO A 298 17.87 8.39 -14.37
C PRO A 298 18.74 7.32 -13.69
N ARG A 299 20.08 7.41 -13.80
CA ARG A 299 21.02 6.52 -13.09
C ARG A 299 21.20 6.88 -11.61
N ALA A 300 20.85 8.09 -11.19
CA ALA A 300 20.95 8.54 -9.79
C ALA A 300 19.82 7.97 -8.90
N GLY A 301 18.70 7.51 -9.49
CA GLY A 301 17.61 6.89 -8.74
C GLY A 301 18.03 5.62 -7.99
N HIS A 302 18.87 4.78 -8.60
CA HIS A 302 19.42 3.59 -7.95
C HIS A 302 20.36 3.95 -6.78
N VAL A 303 21.14 5.03 -6.93
CA VAL A 303 22.07 5.50 -5.88
C VAL A 303 21.30 6.10 -4.69
N LEU A 304 20.22 6.83 -4.95
CA LEU A 304 19.33 7.35 -3.91
C LEU A 304 18.62 6.25 -3.12
N GLY A 305 18.14 5.20 -3.80
CA GLY A 305 17.60 4.02 -3.13
C GLY A 305 18.62 3.35 -2.21
N ILE A 306 19.82 3.07 -2.73
CA ILE A 306 20.91 2.45 -1.97
C ILE A 306 21.36 3.35 -0.79
N ALA A 307 21.29 4.68 -0.92
CA ALA A 307 21.64 5.62 0.16
C ALA A 307 20.56 5.75 1.25
N ALA A 308 19.28 5.46 0.93
CA ALA A 308 18.18 5.49 1.91
C ALA A 308 18.10 4.24 2.80
N ALA A 309 18.64 3.11 2.35
CA ALA A 309 18.74 1.89 3.14
C ALA A 309 19.60 2.02 4.41
N PRO A 310 20.81 2.62 4.39
CA PRO A 310 21.63 2.77 5.59
C PRO A 310 21.13 3.83 6.57
N THR A 311 20.44 4.90 6.13
CA THR A 311 19.82 5.86 7.05
C THR A 311 18.72 5.21 7.89
N SER A 312 18.01 4.22 7.36
CA SER A 312 17.04 3.42 8.09
C SER A 312 17.70 2.54 9.17
N ILE A 313 18.92 2.07 8.91
CA ILE A 313 19.71 1.26 9.86
C ILE A 313 20.34 2.15 10.93
N ALA A 314 20.75 3.37 10.60
CA ALA A 314 21.33 4.31 11.54
C ALA A 314 20.33 4.78 12.62
N VAL A 315 19.03 4.84 12.28
CA VAL A 315 17.95 5.15 13.24
C VAL A 315 17.75 4.03 14.28
N LEU A 316 18.19 2.79 14.01
CA LEU A 316 18.15 1.69 14.99
C LEU A 316 19.31 1.72 16.00
N GLY A 317 20.32 2.57 15.78
CA GLY A 317 21.52 2.65 16.60
C GLY A 317 21.60 3.84 17.56
N ALA A 318 20.55 4.67 17.64
CA ALA A 318 20.47 5.86 18.48
C ALA A 318 19.26 5.77 19.42
#